data_AF-A0A945L2J5-F1
#
_entry.id   AF-A0A945L2J5-F1
#
_cell.length_a   1.000
_cell.length_b   1.000
_cell.length_c   1.000
_cell.angle_alpha   90.00
_cell.angle_beta   90.00
_cell.angle_gamma   90.00
#
_symmetry.space_group_name_H-M   'P 1'
#
loop_
_entity.id
_entity.type
_entity.pdbx_description
1 polymer ?
#
loop_
_entity_poly.entity_id
_entity_poly.type
_entity_poly.pdbx_seq_one_letter_code
_entity_poly.pdbx_strand_id
1 'polypeptide(L)'
;MATELKEWIVERSGGIRSMQIAWRYAFSVAEQAGWSNETILGIACEIERPASLVKLCESTAMLGGDRKRSVLSMIETYANDSVYSTSEWIRASESLLQFLIRENRSSAFEVQMGFLACSGEFLSSSQSPYSFPEGVSKFLAEYGFDG
;
A
#
# COMPACT_ATOMS: atom_id res chain seq x y z
N MET A 1 10.46 16.28 13.26
CA MET A 1 10.64 15.31 12.15
C MET A 1 11.49 14.10 12.52
N ALA A 2 12.82 14.18 12.69
CA ALA A 2 13.63 12.99 13.01
C ALA A 2 13.31 12.34 14.37
N THR A 3 12.79 13.13 15.32
CA THR A 3 12.34 12.66 16.64
C THR A 3 10.95 12.03 16.57
N GLU A 4 9.99 12.69 15.92
CA GLU A 4 8.62 12.18 15.71
C GLU A 4 8.59 10.85 14.98
N LEU A 5 9.45 10.68 13.96
CA LEU A 5 9.55 9.40 13.25
C LEU A 5 10.08 8.28 14.16
N LYS A 6 11.06 8.58 15.02
CA LYS A 6 11.60 7.59 15.96
C LYS A 6 10.55 7.18 16.99
N GLU A 7 9.79 8.13 17.51
CA GLU A 7 8.70 7.89 18.45
C GLU A 7 7.60 7.03 17.80
N TRP A 8 7.16 7.40 16.60
CA TRP A 8 6.19 6.62 15.82
C TRP A 8 6.65 5.17 15.60
N ILE A 9 7.91 4.96 15.21
CA ILE A 9 8.45 3.60 15.00
C ILE A 9 8.46 2.80 16.31
N VAL A 10 8.81 3.43 17.44
CA VAL A 10 8.80 2.76 18.74
C VAL A 10 7.39 2.34 19.12
N GLU A 11 6.41 3.25 18.99
CA GLU A 11 5.00 2.97 19.27
C GLU A 11 4.45 1.88 18.35
N ARG A 12 4.62 2.02 17.03
CA ARG A 12 4.15 1.05 16.03
C ARG A 12 4.77 -0.33 16.22
N SER A 13 6.01 -0.40 16.68
CA SER A 13 6.71 -1.66 16.92
C SER A 13 6.32 -2.37 18.23
N GLY A 14 5.56 -1.72 19.13
CA GLY A 14 5.32 -2.23 20.48
C GLY A 14 6.60 -2.46 21.29
N GLY A 15 7.66 -1.70 21.00
CA GLY A 15 8.99 -1.88 21.62
C GLY A 15 9.82 -3.05 21.06
N ILE A 16 9.32 -3.81 20.08
CA ILE A 16 10.04 -4.96 19.52
C ILE A 16 11.17 -4.48 18.60
N ARG A 17 12.42 -4.75 18.99
CA ARG A 17 13.63 -4.26 18.27
C ARG A 17 13.69 -4.69 16.80
N SER A 18 13.35 -5.94 16.49
CA SER A 18 13.36 -6.43 15.09
C SER A 18 12.34 -5.70 14.23
N MET A 19 11.16 -5.42 14.79
CA MET A 19 10.11 -4.66 14.11
C MET A 19 10.52 -3.19 13.92
N GLN A 20 11.20 -2.57 14.90
CA GLN A 20 11.77 -1.22 14.74
C GLN A 20 12.78 -1.16 13.60
N ILE A 21 13.65 -2.17 13.48
CA ILE A 21 14.63 -2.25 12.38
C ILE A 21 13.90 -2.38 11.04
N ALA A 22 12.87 -3.23 10.95
CA ALA A 22 12.09 -3.40 9.73
C ALA A 22 11.38 -2.11 9.30
N TRP A 23 10.75 -1.38 10.22
CA TRP A 23 10.15 -0.08 9.91
C TRP A 23 11.17 0.97 9.50
N ARG A 24 12.31 1.08 10.21
CA ARG A 24 13.39 2.00 9.81
C ARG A 24 13.90 1.70 8.40
N TYR A 25 14.06 0.43 8.07
CA TYR A 25 14.45 0.02 6.73
C TYR A 25 13.39 0.43 5.70
N ALA A 26 12.11 0.14 5.96
CA ALA A 26 11.02 0.49 5.05
C ALA A 26 10.92 2.01 4.78
N PHE A 27 11.09 2.84 5.82
CA PHE A 27 11.14 4.29 5.69
C PHE A 27 12.35 4.73 4.87
N SER A 28 13.53 4.17 5.12
CA SER A 28 14.74 4.49 4.36
C SER A 28 14.59 4.13 2.88
N VAL A 29 13.94 3.02 2.54
CA VAL A 29 13.63 2.66 1.15
C VAL A 29 12.70 3.69 0.50
N ALA A 30 11.66 4.13 1.21
CA ALA A 30 10.73 5.14 0.68
C ALA A 30 11.39 6.51 0.50
N GLU A 31 12.26 6.92 1.43
CA GLU A 31 13.08 8.14 1.30
C GLU A 31 14.01 8.05 0.07
N GLN A 32 14.66 6.90 -0.13
CA GLN A 32 15.51 6.66 -1.32
C GLN A 32 14.71 6.63 -2.62
N ALA A 33 13.44 6.20 -2.57
CA ALA A 33 12.50 6.31 -3.68
C ALA A 33 12.03 7.75 -3.94
N GLY A 34 12.43 8.72 -3.10
CA GLY A 34 12.12 10.14 -3.24
C GLY A 34 10.75 10.53 -2.67
N TRP A 35 10.15 9.71 -1.81
CA TRP A 35 8.86 10.02 -1.20
C TRP A 35 9.01 11.08 -0.10
N SER A 36 8.03 11.98 0.01
CA SER A 36 7.99 12.95 1.12
C SER A 36 7.59 12.26 2.42
N ASN A 37 8.02 12.82 3.56
CA ASN A 37 7.63 12.31 4.89
C ASN A 37 6.11 12.22 5.06
N GLU A 38 5.37 13.16 4.50
CA GLU A 38 3.91 13.15 4.49
C GLU A 38 3.35 11.93 3.75
N THR A 39 3.88 11.62 2.56
CA THR A 39 3.49 10.43 1.80
C THR A 39 3.81 9.15 2.57
N ILE A 40 5.02 9.08 3.14
CA ILE A 40 5.46 7.90 3.89
C ILE A 40 4.58 7.68 5.11
N LEU A 41 4.34 8.71 5.93
CA LEU A 41 3.51 8.60 7.13
C LEU A 41 2.04 8.34 6.80
N GLY A 42 1.49 9.02 5.78
CA GLY A 42 0.11 8.84 5.35
C GLY A 42 -0.20 7.40 4.92
N ILE A 43 0.78 6.72 4.30
CA ILE A 43 0.65 5.30 3.94
C ILE A 43 0.98 4.41 5.16
N ALA A 44 2.07 4.69 5.88
CA ALA A 44 2.57 3.85 6.97
C ALA A 44 1.60 3.73 8.16
N CYS A 45 0.77 4.76 8.40
CA CYS A 45 -0.27 4.73 9.43
C CYS A 45 -1.37 3.69 9.13
N GLU A 46 -1.61 3.39 7.85
CA GLU A 46 -2.71 2.51 7.43
C GLU A 46 -2.28 1.06 7.19
N ILE A 47 -1.00 0.81 6.90
CA ILE A 47 -0.48 -0.53 6.62
C ILE A 47 0.09 -1.20 7.88
N GLU A 48 -0.11 -2.50 8.01
CA GLU A 48 0.35 -3.28 9.16
C GLU A 48 1.79 -3.80 9.01
N ARG A 49 2.23 -4.09 7.79
CA ARG A 49 3.51 -4.78 7.53
C ARG A 49 4.51 -3.84 6.87
N PRO A 50 5.71 -3.62 7.46
CA PRO A 50 6.76 -2.81 6.83
C PRO A 50 7.18 -3.34 5.46
N ALA A 51 7.13 -4.67 5.26
CA ALA A 51 7.44 -5.29 3.97
C ALA A 51 6.48 -4.84 2.85
N SER A 52 5.21 -4.56 3.17
CA SER A 52 4.25 -4.01 2.21
C SER A 52 4.68 -2.62 1.73
N LEU A 53 5.19 -1.77 2.63
CA LEU A 53 5.70 -0.45 2.25
C LEU A 53 6.89 -0.56 1.29
N VAL A 54 7.83 -1.47 1.60
CA VAL A 54 8.98 -1.76 0.74
C VAL A 54 8.50 -2.23 -0.63
N LYS A 55 7.55 -3.17 -0.67
CA LYS A 55 6.99 -3.69 -1.92
C LYS A 55 6.28 -2.62 -2.73
N LEU A 56 5.59 -1.69 -2.08
CA LEU A 56 4.96 -0.55 -2.74
C LEU A 56 6.01 0.39 -3.35
N CYS A 57 7.11 0.65 -2.65
CA CYS A 57 8.24 1.41 -3.19
C CYS A 57 8.83 0.72 -4.43
N GLU A 58 9.03 -0.59 -4.40
CA GLU A 58 9.48 -1.37 -5.56
C GLU A 58 8.51 -1.25 -6.74
N SER A 59 7.21 -1.37 -6.47
CA SER A 59 6.15 -1.31 -7.48
C SER A 59 6.07 0.06 -8.15
N THR A 60 6.34 1.12 -7.39
CA THR A 60 6.34 2.51 -7.88
C THR A 60 7.67 2.87 -8.56
N ALA A 61 8.77 2.19 -8.25
CA ALA A 61 10.02 2.35 -8.99
C ALA A 61 9.92 1.86 -10.45
N MET A 62 8.95 0.98 -10.75
CA MET A 62 8.64 0.50 -12.10
C MET A 62 7.86 1.52 -12.95
N LEU A 63 7.39 2.62 -12.34
CA LEU A 63 6.74 3.73 -13.05
C LEU A 63 7.74 4.34 -14.04
N GLY A 64 7.47 4.14 -15.33
CA GLY A 64 8.23 4.78 -16.40
C GLY A 64 7.82 6.23 -16.57
N GLY A 65 8.62 7.18 -16.10
CA GLY A 65 8.39 8.62 -16.31
C GLY A 65 7.77 9.37 -15.12
N ASP A 66 7.50 10.67 -15.34
CA ASP A 66 7.43 11.78 -14.37
C ASP A 66 7.00 11.41 -12.93
N ARG A 67 7.99 11.15 -12.07
CA ARG A 67 7.88 10.85 -10.62
C ARG A 67 7.35 12.02 -9.77
N LYS A 68 6.71 13.02 -10.38
CA LYS A 68 6.29 14.26 -9.71
C LYS A 68 5.05 14.09 -8.84
N ARG A 69 4.16 13.14 -9.17
CA ARG A 69 2.94 12.92 -8.40
C ARG A 69 3.24 11.96 -7.26
N SER A 70 2.88 12.36 -6.03
CA SER A 70 3.08 11.48 -4.88
C SER A 70 2.19 10.25 -5.00
N VAL A 71 2.69 9.11 -4.51
CA VAL A 71 1.94 7.84 -4.51
C VAL A 71 0.66 7.95 -3.70
N LEU A 72 0.71 8.65 -2.57
CA LEU A 72 -0.46 8.94 -1.76
C LEU A 72 -1.51 9.73 -2.55
N SER A 73 -1.11 10.78 -3.29
CA SER A 73 -2.03 11.58 -4.10
C SER A 73 -2.67 10.78 -5.24
N MET A 74 -1.94 9.81 -5.82
CA MET A 74 -2.53 8.88 -6.79
C MET A 74 -3.60 8.01 -6.13
N ILE A 75 -3.32 7.44 -4.96
CA ILE A 75 -4.29 6.63 -4.20
C ILE A 75 -5.52 7.47 -3.82
N GLU A 76 -5.33 8.72 -3.36
CA GLU A 76 -6.42 9.64 -3.06
C GLU A 76 -7.30 9.94 -4.28
N THR A 77 -6.71 10.02 -5.47
CA THR A 77 -7.48 10.20 -6.71
C THR A 77 -8.42 9.02 -6.94
N TYR A 78 -7.90 7.79 -6.86
CA TYR A 78 -8.72 6.58 -6.97
C TYR A 78 -9.79 6.47 -5.87
N ALA A 79 -9.44 6.87 -4.64
CA ALA A 79 -10.40 6.89 -3.54
C ALA A 79 -11.55 7.87 -3.80
N ASN A 80 -11.23 9.10 -4.24
CA ASN A 80 -12.22 10.15 -4.56
C ASN A 80 -13.15 9.76 -5.71
N ASP A 81 -12.67 8.93 -6.64
CA ASP A 81 -13.46 8.41 -7.77
C ASP A 81 -14.26 7.14 -7.40
N SER A 82 -14.24 6.72 -6.13
CA SER A 82 -14.88 5.51 -5.64
C SER A 82 -15.74 5.75 -4.38
N VAL A 83 -16.46 4.71 -3.94
CA VAL A 83 -17.21 4.75 -2.67
C VAL A 83 -16.34 4.44 -1.45
N TYR A 84 -15.07 4.09 -1.64
CA TYR A 84 -14.15 3.65 -0.59
C TYR A 84 -13.17 4.76 -0.22
N SER A 85 -12.87 4.88 1.07
CA SER A 85 -11.94 5.87 1.60
C SER A 85 -10.48 5.61 1.19
N THR A 86 -9.62 6.63 1.28
CA THR A 86 -8.17 6.50 1.05
C THR A 86 -7.55 5.42 1.95
N SER A 87 -8.00 5.32 3.22
CA SER A 87 -7.54 4.27 4.15
C SER A 87 -7.91 2.87 3.64
N GLU A 88 -9.13 2.68 3.13
CA GLU A 88 -9.55 1.39 2.56
C GLU A 88 -8.73 1.03 1.32
N TRP A 89 -8.44 2.00 0.44
CA TRP A 89 -7.56 1.80 -0.70
C TRP A 89 -6.13 1.40 -0.30
N ILE A 90 -5.56 2.04 0.72
CA ILE A 90 -4.22 1.69 1.22
C ILE A 90 -4.22 0.27 1.81
N ARG A 91 -5.25 -0.12 2.56
CA ARG A 91 -5.37 -1.47 3.15
C ARG A 91 -5.66 -2.55 2.10
N ALA A 92 -6.44 -2.22 1.07
CA ALA A 92 -6.67 -3.09 -0.07
C ALA A 92 -5.37 -3.29 -0.89
N SER A 93 -4.62 -2.20 -1.10
CA SER A 93 -3.28 -2.24 -1.68
C SER A 93 -2.34 -3.11 -0.86
N GLU A 94 -2.33 -2.97 0.47
CA GLU A 94 -1.55 -3.85 1.34
C GLU A 94 -1.93 -5.33 1.16
N SER A 95 -3.21 -5.65 1.03
CA SER A 95 -3.66 -7.05 0.80
C SER A 95 -3.06 -7.63 -0.49
N LEU A 96 -3.06 -6.84 -1.58
CA LEU A 96 -2.43 -7.21 -2.84
C LEU A 96 -0.90 -7.30 -2.73
N LEU A 97 -0.25 -6.37 -2.04
CA LEU A 97 1.20 -6.37 -1.86
C LEU A 97 1.66 -7.58 -1.04
N GLN A 98 0.92 -7.96 0.00
CA GLN A 98 1.20 -9.17 0.78
C GLN A 98 1.04 -10.44 -0.06
N PHE A 99 0.04 -10.49 -0.95
CA PHE A 99 -0.09 -11.56 -1.94
C PHE A 99 1.15 -11.61 -2.84
N LEU A 100 1.55 -10.48 -3.45
CA LEU A 100 2.73 -10.41 -4.32
C LEU A 100 4.02 -10.82 -3.61
N ILE A 101 4.20 -10.43 -2.34
CA ILE A 101 5.34 -10.87 -1.52
C ILE A 101 5.33 -12.38 -1.34
N ARG A 102 4.18 -12.97 -0.98
CA ARG A 102 4.05 -14.42 -0.76
C ARG A 102 4.32 -15.23 -2.03
N GLU A 103 3.82 -14.75 -3.16
CA GLU A 103 4.03 -15.40 -4.46
C GLU A 103 5.41 -15.06 -5.09
N ASN A 104 6.23 -14.24 -4.42
CA ASN A 104 7.50 -13.73 -4.93
C ASN A 104 7.39 -13.09 -6.33
N ARG A 105 6.33 -12.29 -6.52
CA ARG A 105 6.01 -11.58 -7.77
C ARG A 105 6.26 -10.09 -7.63
N SER A 106 6.39 -9.44 -8.78
CA SER A 106 6.45 -7.98 -8.89
C SER A 106 5.44 -7.52 -9.93
N SER A 107 4.88 -6.33 -9.70
CA SER A 107 3.94 -5.69 -10.61
C SER A 107 4.14 -4.19 -10.54
N ALA A 108 3.95 -3.50 -11.66
CA ALA A 108 3.92 -2.05 -11.67
C ALA A 108 2.74 -1.53 -10.84
N PHE A 109 2.91 -0.36 -10.25
CA PHE A 109 1.90 0.27 -9.40
C PHE A 109 0.59 0.56 -10.14
N GLU A 110 0.61 0.98 -11.41
CA GLU A 110 -0.63 1.27 -12.14
C GLU A 110 -1.44 0.01 -12.42
N VAL A 111 -0.77 -1.11 -12.70
CA VAL A 111 -1.41 -2.41 -12.87
C VAL A 111 -2.11 -2.84 -11.58
N GLN A 112 -1.44 -2.64 -10.43
CA GLN A 112 -2.03 -2.88 -9.12
C GLN A 112 -3.26 -2.01 -8.89
N MET A 113 -3.18 -0.69 -9.16
CA MET A 113 -4.31 0.21 -8.99
C MET A 113 -5.48 -0.13 -9.92
N GLY A 114 -5.21 -0.57 -11.16
CA GLY A 114 -6.23 -1.06 -12.08
C GLY A 114 -6.97 -2.27 -11.54
N PHE A 115 -6.25 -3.26 -11.00
CA PHE A 115 -6.88 -4.42 -10.36
C PHE A 115 -7.74 -4.02 -9.14
N LEU A 116 -7.24 -3.11 -8.30
CA LEU A 116 -7.99 -2.61 -7.15
C LEU A 116 -9.25 -1.85 -7.59
N ALA A 117 -9.16 -1.01 -8.63
CA ALA A 117 -10.32 -0.30 -9.19
C ALA A 117 -11.39 -1.27 -9.69
N CYS A 118 -11.03 -2.26 -10.50
CA CYS A 118 -11.97 -3.29 -10.96
C CYS A 118 -12.58 -4.08 -9.80
N SER A 119 -11.78 -4.41 -8.79
CA SER A 119 -12.26 -5.09 -7.58
C SER A 119 -13.28 -4.23 -6.83
N GLY A 120 -13.00 -2.93 -6.65
CA GLY A 120 -13.89 -1.99 -5.97
C GLY A 120 -15.20 -1.76 -6.72
N GLU A 121 -15.15 -1.58 -8.04
CA GLU A 121 -16.33 -1.46 -8.89
C GLU A 121 -17.22 -2.70 -8.82
N PHE A 122 -16.62 -3.89 -8.85
CA PHE A 122 -17.37 -5.13 -8.69
C PHE A 122 -18.05 -5.21 -7.31
N LEU A 123 -17.29 -5.00 -6.22
CA LEU A 123 -17.81 -5.13 -4.86
C LEU A 123 -18.95 -4.15 -4.57
N SER A 124 -18.81 -2.91 -5.04
CA SER A 124 -19.82 -1.86 -4.88
C SER A 124 -21.08 -2.14 -5.71
N SER A 125 -20.93 -2.61 -6.95
CA SER A 125 -22.08 -2.94 -7.83
C SER A 125 -22.80 -4.22 -7.40
N SER A 126 -22.08 -5.19 -6.84
CA SER A 126 -22.65 -6.47 -6.38
C SER A 126 -23.30 -6.39 -4.99
N GLN A 127 -23.28 -5.23 -4.33
CA GLN A 127 -23.68 -5.06 -2.93
C GLN A 127 -23.01 -6.08 -2.00
N SER A 128 -21.71 -6.31 -2.21
CA SER A 128 -20.94 -7.28 -1.44
C SER A 128 -20.97 -6.96 0.06
N PRO A 129 -21.08 -7.96 0.95
CA PRO A 129 -20.98 -7.73 2.39
C PRO A 129 -19.54 -7.50 2.87
N TYR A 130 -18.55 -7.63 1.98
CA TYR A 130 -17.14 -7.51 2.33
C TYR A 130 -16.68 -6.05 2.26
N SER A 131 -15.82 -5.67 3.21
CA SER A 131 -15.03 -4.46 3.07
C SER A 131 -14.11 -4.56 1.85
N PHE A 132 -13.62 -3.42 1.36
CA PHE A 132 -12.77 -3.41 0.16
C PHE A 132 -11.50 -4.28 0.31
N PRO A 133 -10.73 -4.23 1.42
CA PRO A 133 -9.56 -5.10 1.61
C PRO A 133 -9.91 -6.60 1.68
N GLU A 134 -11.03 -6.95 2.31
CA GLU A 134 -11.50 -8.33 2.40
C GLU A 134 -11.93 -8.86 1.03
N GLY A 135 -12.65 -8.04 0.26
CA GLY A 135 -13.07 -8.39 -1.10
C GLY A 135 -11.87 -8.60 -2.02
N VAL A 136 -10.87 -7.73 -1.96
CA VAL A 136 -9.60 -7.90 -2.69
C VAL A 136 -8.89 -9.18 -2.30
N SER A 137 -8.79 -9.47 -1.00
CA SER A 137 -8.20 -10.73 -0.52
C SER A 137 -8.92 -11.96 -1.05
N LYS A 138 -10.25 -11.91 -1.18
CA LYS A 138 -11.05 -12.99 -1.76
C LYS A 138 -10.82 -13.13 -3.26
N PHE A 139 -10.80 -12.04 -4.01
CA PHE A 139 -10.49 -12.11 -5.45
C PHE A 139 -9.11 -12.69 -5.71
N LEU A 140 -8.10 -12.31 -4.92
CA LEU A 140 -6.76 -12.87 -5.04
C LEU A 140 -6.72 -14.37 -4.73
N ALA A 141 -7.52 -14.83 -3.77
CA ALA A 141 -7.61 -16.25 -3.44
C ALA A 141 -8.33 -17.07 -4.52
N GLU A 142 -9.33 -16.49 -5.17
CA GLU A 142 -10.17 -17.19 -6.16
C GLU A 142 -9.59 -17.12 -7.58
N TYR A 143 -9.11 -15.95 -7.99
CA TYR A 143 -8.69 -15.66 -9.37
C TYR A 143 -7.19 -15.41 -9.51
N GLY A 144 -6.48 -15.19 -8.40
CA GLY A 144 -5.07 -14.77 -8.44
C GLY A 144 -4.89 -13.35 -8.94
N PHE A 145 -3.65 -13.02 -9.32
CA PHE A 145 -3.28 -11.74 -9.93
C PHE A 145 -2.03 -11.94 -10.76
N ASP A 146 -2.11 -11.70 -12.06
CA ASP A 146 -1.02 -12.03 -12.98
C ASP A 146 -0.05 -10.91 -13.34
N GLY A 147 -0.41 -9.66 -13.03
CA GLY A 147 0.38 -8.49 -13.43
C GLY A 147 0.09 -8.12 -14.88
#